data_AF-A0A8H7L8X7-F1
#
_entry.id   AF-A0A8H7L8X7-F1
#
_cell.length_a   1.000
_cell.length_b   1.000
_cell.length_c   1.000
_cell.angle_alpha   90.00
_cell.angle_beta   90.00
_cell.angle_gamma   90.00
#
_symmetry.space_group_name_H-M   'P 1'
#
loop_
_entity.id
_entity.type
_entity.pdbx_description
1 polymer ?
#
loop_
_entity_poly.entity_id
_entity_poly.type
_entity_poly.pdbx_seq_one_letter_code
_entity_poly.pdbx_strand_id
1 'polypeptide(L)'
;MFIPFFILLSSMAMALQPLRPGELYISEIYGIAVHMNIGIVDEKVAVKVGPTSFEYGMDGSLKVANTEKYIGFNYMGELALYDEPHFGFSLQNKPGMKFTRTVFFRNLSIFGLCGNGMIRYDTNCRDAQLISITYEDILHPYGKPKMIGWIK
;
A
#
# COMPACT_ATOMS: atom_id res chain seq x y z
N MET A 1 -30.42 36.65 34.11
CA MET A 1 -30.63 35.78 32.94
C MET A 1 -29.26 35.24 32.53
N PHE A 2 -28.89 34.05 33.02
CA PHE A 2 -27.59 33.43 32.81
C PHE A 2 -27.73 32.35 31.71
N ILE A 3 -27.05 32.54 30.58
CA ILE A 3 -26.97 31.54 29.51
C ILE A 3 -25.95 30.49 29.95
N PRO A 4 -26.31 29.20 30.08
CA PRO A 4 -25.38 28.19 30.60
C PRO A 4 -24.30 27.87 29.55
N PHE A 5 -23.06 28.10 29.96
CA PHE A 5 -21.80 27.84 29.24
C PHE A 5 -21.46 26.33 29.24
N PHE A 6 -22.38 25.48 28.76
CA PHE A 6 -22.26 24.00 28.86
C PHE A 6 -22.41 23.25 27.53
N ILE A 7 -22.26 23.95 26.39
CA ILE A 7 -22.37 23.34 25.05
C ILE A 7 -21.13 23.67 24.23
N LEU A 8 -19.95 23.17 24.60
CA LEU A 8 -18.72 23.37 23.80
C LEU A 8 -17.69 22.21 23.92
N LEU A 9 -18.08 21.04 24.42
CA LEU A 9 -17.15 19.92 24.67
C LEU A 9 -17.36 18.69 23.76
N SER A 10 -18.15 18.79 22.69
CA SER A 10 -18.58 17.63 21.89
C SER A 10 -18.32 17.76 20.39
N SER A 11 -17.08 18.02 19.96
CA SER A 11 -16.76 18.06 18.52
C SER A 11 -15.42 17.45 18.10
N MET A 12 -14.69 16.75 18.98
CA MET A 12 -13.46 16.05 18.61
C MET A 12 -13.57 14.52 18.76
N ALA A 13 -14.66 13.95 18.25
CA ALA A 13 -14.60 12.57 17.80
C ALA A 13 -14.02 12.58 16.38
N MET A 14 -12.70 12.80 16.27
CA MET A 14 -12.00 12.48 15.03
C MET A 14 -12.09 10.97 14.87
N ALA A 15 -12.99 10.53 13.98
CA ALA A 15 -13.09 9.14 13.59
C ALA A 15 -11.75 8.74 12.96
N LEU A 16 -10.94 8.02 13.72
CA LEU A 16 -9.78 7.31 13.20
C LEU A 16 -10.30 6.35 12.12
N GLN A 17 -10.12 6.73 10.86
CA GLN A 17 -10.44 5.84 9.77
C GLN A 17 -9.46 4.68 9.81
N PRO A 18 -9.95 3.43 9.81
CA PRO A 18 -9.07 2.28 9.90
C PRO A 18 -8.24 2.20 8.62
N LEU A 19 -6.92 2.32 8.78
CA LEU A 19 -5.97 1.96 7.75
C LEU A 19 -6.12 0.47 7.46
N ARG A 20 -6.20 0.12 6.17
CA ARG A 20 -6.35 -1.29 5.77
C ARG A 20 -4.98 -1.84 5.44
N PRO A 21 -4.39 -2.72 6.27
CA PRO A 21 -3.10 -3.31 5.96
C PRO A 21 -3.23 -4.27 4.77
N GLY A 22 -2.19 -4.33 3.95
CA GLY A 22 -2.11 -5.16 2.76
C GLY A 22 -0.67 -5.40 2.32
N GLU A 23 -0.50 -6.15 1.24
CA GLU A 23 0.79 -6.44 0.63
C GLU A 23 0.83 -5.89 -0.79
N LEU A 24 2.00 -5.44 -1.22
CA LEU A 24 2.26 -5.05 -2.59
C LEU A 24 3.08 -6.12 -3.30
N TYR A 25 2.67 -6.49 -4.50
CA TYR A 25 3.43 -7.39 -5.37
C TYR A 25 3.26 -7.05 -6.84
N ILE A 26 4.26 -7.43 -7.63
CA ILE A 26 4.16 -7.45 -9.08
C ILE A 26 3.31 -8.67 -9.46
N SER A 27 2.18 -8.41 -10.09
CA SER A 27 1.20 -9.43 -10.50
C SER A 27 1.34 -9.85 -11.95
N GLU A 28 1.93 -9.00 -12.80
CA GLU A 28 2.09 -9.25 -14.23
C GLU A 28 3.40 -8.64 -14.73
N ILE A 29 4.08 -9.32 -15.66
CA ILE A 29 5.21 -8.83 -16.45
C ILE A 29 4.88 -9.08 -17.93
N TYR A 30 4.79 -8.02 -18.73
CA TYR A 30 4.34 -8.07 -20.14
C TYR A 30 3.02 -8.85 -20.34
N GLY A 31 2.09 -8.71 -19.39
CA GLY A 31 0.79 -9.39 -19.39
C GLY A 31 0.84 -10.87 -18.97
N ILE A 32 2.02 -11.40 -18.61
CA ILE A 32 2.18 -12.75 -18.08
C ILE A 32 2.06 -12.67 -16.56
N ALA A 33 1.14 -13.46 -15.98
CA ALA A 33 0.92 -13.50 -14.54
C ALA A 33 2.18 -13.98 -13.79
N VAL A 34 2.54 -13.24 -12.75
CA VAL A 34 3.65 -13.54 -11.83
C VAL A 34 3.27 -13.13 -10.41
N HIS A 35 4.08 -13.50 -9.43
CA HIS A 35 3.89 -13.04 -8.06
C HIS A 35 5.26 -12.74 -7.43
N MET A 36 5.65 -11.47 -7.44
CA MET A 36 6.93 -11.02 -6.89
C MET A 36 6.69 -9.92 -5.86
N ASN A 37 7.00 -10.20 -4.59
CA ASN A 37 6.74 -9.28 -3.49
C ASN A 37 7.56 -8.00 -3.61
N ILE A 38 6.92 -6.88 -3.32
CA ILE A 38 7.55 -5.58 -3.21
C ILE A 38 7.80 -5.30 -1.72
N GLY A 39 8.95 -4.71 -1.43
CA GLY A 39 9.29 -4.34 -0.07
C GLY A 39 10.48 -3.41 0.02
N ILE A 40 11.01 -3.30 1.24
CA ILE A 40 12.11 -2.40 1.54
C ILE A 40 13.41 -3.18 1.59
N VAL A 41 14.38 -2.81 0.75
CA VAL A 41 15.75 -3.35 0.69
C VAL A 41 16.69 -2.17 0.65
N ASP A 42 17.62 -2.08 1.61
CA ASP A 42 18.59 -0.97 1.72
C ASP A 42 17.94 0.41 1.58
N GLU A 43 16.86 0.64 2.33
CA GLU A 43 16.06 1.89 2.34
C GLU A 43 15.39 2.23 1.00
N LYS A 44 15.33 1.29 0.06
CA LYS A 44 14.68 1.46 -1.25
C LYS A 44 13.49 0.52 -1.40
N VAL A 45 12.50 0.96 -2.17
CA VAL A 45 11.36 0.11 -2.54
C VAL A 45 11.75 -0.73 -3.75
N ALA A 46 11.86 -2.05 -3.56
CA ALA A 46 12.33 -2.98 -4.58
C ALA A 46 11.63 -4.34 -4.46
N VAL A 47 11.84 -5.21 -5.45
CA VAL A 47 11.46 -6.63 -5.33
C VAL A 47 12.28 -7.26 -4.22
N LYS A 48 11.63 -8.01 -3.32
CA LYS A 48 12.30 -8.72 -2.23
C LYS A 48 11.72 -10.11 -1.99
N VAL A 49 12.47 -10.92 -1.24
CA VAL A 49 11.96 -12.18 -0.69
C VAL A 49 11.12 -11.91 0.55
N GLY A 50 9.93 -12.51 0.61
CA GLY A 50 9.00 -12.38 1.72
C GLY A 50 8.10 -11.14 1.65
N PRO A 51 7.01 -11.12 2.44
CA PRO A 51 6.03 -10.05 2.37
C PRO A 51 6.51 -8.76 3.05
N THR A 52 5.88 -7.65 2.67
CA THR A 52 5.92 -6.38 3.40
C THR A 52 4.51 -5.90 3.57
N SER A 53 4.14 -5.57 4.81
CA SER A 53 2.86 -4.93 5.06
C SER A 53 2.93 -3.44 4.73
N PHE A 54 1.93 -2.97 4.00
CA PHE A 54 1.66 -1.58 3.69
C PHE A 54 0.28 -1.21 4.21
N GLU A 55 0.06 0.08 4.47
CA GLU A 55 -1.21 0.66 4.89
C GLU A 55 -1.66 1.63 3.81
N TYR A 56 -2.85 1.41 3.24
CA TYR A 56 -3.44 2.35 2.29
C TYR A 56 -4.35 3.36 3.01
N GLY A 57 -4.03 4.64 2.87
CA GLY A 57 -4.80 5.76 3.39
C GLY A 57 -5.99 6.14 2.51
N MET A 58 -7.04 6.72 3.09
CA MET A 58 -8.19 7.22 2.32
C MET A 58 -7.86 8.44 1.45
N ASP A 59 -6.77 9.13 1.76
CA ASP A 59 -6.18 10.22 0.99
C ASP A 59 -5.41 9.73 -0.25
N GLY A 60 -5.32 8.41 -0.47
CA GLY A 60 -4.55 7.84 -1.57
C GLY A 60 -3.05 7.83 -1.31
N SER A 61 -2.63 7.84 -0.04
CA SER A 61 -1.25 7.57 0.36
C SER A 61 -1.03 6.08 0.63
N LEU A 62 0.20 5.60 0.44
CA LEU A 62 0.63 4.26 0.80
C LEU A 62 1.78 4.37 1.81
N LYS A 63 1.58 3.85 3.01
CA LYS A 63 2.56 3.86 4.11
C LYS A 63 3.12 2.46 4.32
N VAL A 64 4.39 2.34 4.70
CA VAL A 64 4.95 1.06 5.16
C VAL A 64 4.46 0.81 6.58
N ALA A 65 3.82 -0.34 6.83
CA ALA A 65 3.18 -0.63 8.11
C ALA A 65 4.20 -0.62 9.27
N ASN A 66 3.76 -0.16 10.44
CA ASN A 66 4.61 0.04 11.64
C ASN A 66 5.78 1.02 11.45
N THR A 67 5.73 1.88 10.44
CA THR A 67 6.70 2.96 10.23
C THR A 67 5.96 4.26 9.89
N GLU A 68 6.69 5.37 9.93
CA GLU A 68 6.23 6.68 9.44
C GLU A 68 6.74 6.97 8.03
N LYS A 69 7.14 5.93 7.28
CA LYS A 69 7.63 6.07 5.90
C LYS A 69 6.52 5.78 4.89
N TYR A 70 6.40 6.66 3.92
CA TYR A 70 5.45 6.56 2.81
C TYR A 70 6.17 6.17 1.53
N ILE A 71 5.50 5.43 0.65
CA ILE A 71 6.02 5.18 -0.70
C ILE A 71 5.49 6.25 -1.65
N GLY A 72 6.35 6.68 -2.57
CA GLY A 72 6.03 7.68 -3.58
C GLY A 72 6.95 7.55 -4.78
N PHE A 73 6.71 8.33 -5.83
CA PHE A 73 7.60 8.40 -6.98
C PHE A 73 8.42 9.68 -6.91
N ASN A 74 9.75 9.55 -6.99
CA ASN A 74 10.65 10.71 -6.99
C ASN A 74 10.57 11.51 -8.30
N TYR A 75 11.36 12.59 -8.39
CA TYR A 75 11.39 13.45 -9.58
C TYR A 75 11.92 12.72 -10.84
N MET A 76 12.62 11.60 -10.67
CA MET A 76 13.03 10.72 -11.76
C MET A 76 11.96 9.67 -12.10
N GLY A 77 10.84 9.64 -11.38
CA GLY A 77 9.79 8.65 -11.51
C GLY A 77 10.12 7.32 -10.85
N GLU A 78 11.11 7.22 -9.96
CA GLU A 78 11.46 5.98 -9.25
C GLU A 78 10.67 5.83 -7.95
N LEU A 79 10.20 4.61 -7.67
CA LEU A 79 9.48 4.31 -6.43
C LEU A 79 10.46 4.36 -5.24
N ALA A 80 10.20 5.22 -4.27
CA ALA A 80 11.09 5.55 -3.16
C ALA A 80 10.32 5.77 -1.85
N LEU A 81 11.06 5.83 -0.73
CA LEU A 81 10.52 6.15 0.58
C LEU A 81 10.59 7.65 0.89
N TYR A 82 9.56 8.14 1.59
CA TYR A 82 9.38 9.52 1.99
C TYR A 82 8.97 9.62 3.46
N ASP A 83 9.32 10.73 4.11
CA ASP A 83 8.85 11.06 5.46
C ASP A 83 7.44 11.67 5.46
N GLU A 84 7.00 12.19 4.32
CA GLU A 84 5.68 12.81 4.16
C GLU A 84 4.78 11.97 3.24
N PRO A 85 3.45 12.00 3.44
CA PRO A 85 2.50 11.33 2.58
C PRO A 85 2.64 11.75 1.11
N HIS A 86 2.81 10.78 0.23
CA HIS A 86 2.79 11.01 -1.20
C HIS A 86 1.45 10.58 -1.79
N PHE A 87 0.71 11.56 -2.31
CA PHE A 87 -0.65 11.34 -2.83
C PHE A 87 -0.65 10.96 -4.32
N GLY A 88 -1.82 10.49 -4.77
CA GLY A 88 -2.07 10.17 -6.18
C GLY A 88 -2.08 8.67 -6.47
N PHE A 89 -1.89 7.82 -5.45
CA PHE A 89 -2.24 6.42 -5.57
C PHE A 89 -3.74 6.24 -5.50
N SER A 90 -4.25 5.28 -6.27
CA SER A 90 -5.60 4.78 -6.14
C SER A 90 -5.61 3.26 -6.31
N LEU A 91 -6.59 2.61 -5.69
CA LEU A 91 -6.76 1.17 -5.76
C LEU A 91 -8.09 0.86 -6.44
N GLN A 92 -8.07 0.00 -7.45
CA GLN A 92 -9.29 -0.48 -8.10
C GLN A 92 -9.44 -1.98 -7.92
N ASN A 93 -10.64 -2.43 -7.55
CA ASN A 93 -10.92 -3.85 -7.36
C ASN A 93 -10.71 -4.63 -8.66
N LYS A 94 -10.00 -5.76 -8.59
CA LYS A 94 -9.95 -6.69 -9.72
C LYS A 94 -11.28 -7.45 -9.82
N PRO A 95 -11.89 -7.57 -11.01
CA PRO A 95 -13.14 -8.32 -11.18
C PRO A 95 -13.03 -9.74 -10.62
N GLY A 96 -14.01 -10.14 -9.80
CA GLY A 96 -14.03 -11.47 -9.18
C GLY A 96 -13.11 -11.66 -7.97
N MET A 97 -12.28 -10.68 -7.60
CA MET A 97 -11.38 -10.76 -6.44
C MET A 97 -11.72 -9.70 -5.39
N LYS A 98 -12.22 -10.14 -4.24
CA LYS A 98 -12.77 -9.24 -3.20
C LYS A 98 -11.70 -8.43 -2.46
N PHE A 99 -10.49 -8.94 -2.36
CA PHE A 99 -9.41 -8.40 -1.53
C PHE A 99 -8.19 -7.99 -2.33
N THR A 100 -8.28 -8.11 -3.65
CA THR A 100 -7.18 -7.89 -4.58
C THR A 100 -7.51 -6.69 -5.45
N ARG A 101 -6.61 -5.72 -5.46
CA ARG A 101 -6.81 -4.43 -6.11
C ARG A 101 -5.60 -4.07 -6.95
N THR A 102 -5.82 -3.59 -8.16
CA THR A 102 -4.75 -3.05 -8.99
C THR A 102 -4.36 -1.67 -8.46
N VAL A 103 -3.05 -1.44 -8.31
CA VAL A 103 -2.51 -0.14 -7.93
C VAL A 103 -2.43 0.76 -9.15
N PHE A 104 -2.94 1.98 -9.00
CA PHE A 104 -2.79 3.05 -9.97
C PHE A 104 -2.03 4.21 -9.33
N PHE A 105 -1.24 4.92 -10.12
CA PHE A 105 -0.68 6.22 -9.76
C PHE A 105 -1.06 7.23 -10.84
N ARG A 106 -1.74 8.32 -10.46
CA ARG A 106 -2.26 9.34 -11.41
C ARG A 106 -3.01 8.73 -12.60
N ASN A 107 -3.88 7.75 -12.33
CA ASN A 107 -4.71 7.02 -13.30
C ASN A 107 -3.97 6.05 -14.25
N LEU A 108 -2.69 5.75 -14.02
CA LEU A 108 -1.96 4.71 -14.75
C LEU A 108 -1.69 3.51 -13.85
N SER A 109 -1.90 2.29 -14.37
CA SER A 109 -1.68 1.02 -13.65
C SER A 109 -0.50 0.19 -14.18
N ILE A 110 0.17 0.68 -15.22
CA ILE A 110 1.34 0.05 -15.82
C ILE A 110 2.58 0.84 -15.38
N PHE A 111 3.54 0.11 -14.84
CA PHE A 111 4.82 0.65 -14.36
C PHE A 111 5.97 -0.04 -15.10
N GLY A 112 7.19 0.48 -14.98
CA GLY A 112 8.40 -0.15 -15.48
C GLY A 112 9.17 -0.83 -14.35
N LEU A 113 9.59 -2.08 -14.56
CA LEU A 113 10.63 -2.73 -13.77
C LEU A 113 11.95 -2.67 -14.54
N CYS A 114 12.93 -1.91 -14.05
CA CYS A 114 14.24 -1.78 -14.68
C CYS A 114 15.13 -2.98 -14.34
N GLY A 115 16.19 -3.24 -15.11
CA GLY A 115 17.05 -4.43 -14.90
C GLY A 115 17.82 -4.42 -13.57
N ASN A 116 17.90 -3.27 -12.90
CA ASN A 116 18.43 -3.16 -11.54
C ASN A 116 17.38 -3.37 -10.43
N GLY A 117 16.17 -3.83 -10.78
CA GLY A 117 15.08 -4.14 -9.85
C GLY A 117 14.30 -2.93 -9.35
N MET A 118 14.63 -1.72 -9.81
CA MET A 118 13.88 -0.50 -9.44
C MET A 118 12.57 -0.41 -10.23
N ILE A 119 11.53 0.05 -9.54
CA ILE A 119 10.20 0.28 -10.13
C ILE A 119 10.08 1.75 -10.50
N ARG A 120 9.58 2.05 -11.71
CA ARG A 120 9.39 3.42 -12.20
C ARG A 120 8.00 3.70 -12.74
N TYR A 121 7.54 4.92 -12.51
CA TYR A 121 6.44 5.59 -13.18
C TYR A 121 7.00 6.33 -14.40
N ASP A 122 6.43 6.08 -15.57
CA ASP A 122 6.83 6.62 -16.89
C ASP A 122 8.20 6.08 -17.42
N THR A 123 8.14 4.95 -18.14
CA THR A 123 9.22 3.98 -18.39
C THR A 123 10.43 4.50 -19.20
N ASN A 124 11.35 5.24 -18.56
CA ASN A 124 12.58 5.73 -19.20
C ASN A 124 13.81 4.78 -19.08
N CYS A 125 13.65 3.56 -18.56
CA CYS A 125 14.73 2.57 -18.55
C CYS A 125 14.83 1.84 -19.90
N ARG A 126 16.04 1.68 -20.44
CA ARG A 126 16.30 0.99 -21.72
C ARG A 126 15.83 -0.47 -21.71
N ASP A 127 15.82 -1.08 -20.54
CA ASP A 127 15.50 -2.48 -20.25
C ASP A 127 14.21 -2.61 -19.41
N ALA A 128 13.33 -1.60 -19.44
CA ALA A 128 12.09 -1.61 -18.67
C ALA A 128 11.16 -2.77 -19.10
N GLN A 129 10.79 -3.59 -18.13
CA GLN A 129 9.70 -4.53 -18.26
C GLN A 129 8.39 -3.89 -17.82
N LEU A 130 7.34 -4.01 -18.62
CA LEU A 130 6.03 -3.47 -18.25
C LEU A 130 5.41 -4.36 -17.19
N ILE A 131 5.06 -3.78 -16.05
CA ILE A 131 4.53 -4.51 -14.91
C ILE A 131 3.21 -3.93 -14.43
N SER A 132 2.39 -4.79 -13.81
CA SER A 132 1.22 -4.38 -13.05
C SER A 132 1.42 -4.70 -11.57
N ILE A 133 1.21 -3.70 -10.71
CA ILE A 133 1.33 -3.84 -9.26
C ILE A 133 -0.05 -4.08 -8.67
N THR A 134 -0.14 -5.08 -7.79
CA THR A 134 -1.35 -5.43 -7.05
C THR A 134 -1.15 -5.15 -5.57
N TYR A 135 -2.21 -4.64 -4.96
CA TYR A 135 -2.42 -4.52 -3.53
C TYR A 135 -3.39 -5.60 -3.07
N GLU A 136 -3.00 -6.42 -2.11
CA GLU A 136 -3.87 -7.45 -1.54
C GLU A 136 -4.06 -7.23 -0.05
N ASP A 137 -5.31 -7.16 0.40
CA ASP A 137 -5.61 -6.94 1.82
C ASP A 137 -5.14 -8.11 2.66
N ILE A 138 -4.38 -7.80 3.72
CA ILE A 138 -4.13 -8.76 4.78
C ILE A 138 -5.40 -8.79 5.62
N LEU A 139 -6.31 -9.69 5.27
CA LEU A 139 -7.37 -10.06 6.18
C LEU A 139 -6.70 -10.71 7.37
N HIS A 140 -6.59 -9.97 8.48
CA HIS A 140 -6.50 -10.66 9.75
C HIS A 140 -7.76 -11.52 9.86
N PRO A 141 -7.65 -12.87 9.89
CA PRO A 141 -8.77 -13.65 10.37
C PRO A 141 -9.01 -13.12 11.78
N TYR A 142 -10.09 -12.37 11.97
CA TYR A 142 -10.60 -12.00 13.28
C TYR A 142 -10.40 -13.22 14.17
N GLY A 143 -9.56 -13.06 15.19
CA GLY A 143 -8.90 -14.17 15.85
C GLY A 143 -9.85 -15.33 16.06
N LYS A 144 -9.52 -16.51 15.52
CA LYS A 144 -9.95 -17.71 16.22
C LYS A 144 -9.33 -17.55 17.61
N PRO A 145 -10.13 -17.40 18.69
CA PRO A 145 -9.56 -17.38 20.02
C PRO A 145 -8.69 -18.63 20.12
N LYS A 146 -7.44 -18.43 20.52
CA LYS A 146 -6.52 -19.52 20.80
C LYS A 146 -7.22 -20.35 21.88
N MET A 147 -7.89 -21.44 21.52
CA MET A 147 -8.44 -22.36 22.50
C MET A 147 -7.23 -22.94 23.21
N ILE A 148 -6.91 -22.37 24.37
CA ILE A 148 -5.96 -22.94 25.32
C ILE A 148 -6.61 -24.25 25.74
N GLY A 149 -6.16 -25.34 25.13
CA GLY A 149 -6.55 -26.68 25.53
C GLY A 149 -6.09 -26.88 26.97
N TRP A 150 -7.04 -26.99 27.89
CA TRP A 150 -6.78 -27.48 29.23
C TRP A 150 -6.42 -28.96 29.11
N ILE A 151 -5.15 -29.28 29.32
CA ILE A 151 -4.70 -30.66 29.52
C ILE A 151 -5.18 -31.07 30.92
N LYS A 152 -5.94 -32.17 30.98
CA LYS A 152 -6.41 -32.83 32.21
C LYS A 152 -5.28 -33.58 32.90
#